data_AF-A0A8J4EIB0-F1
#
_entry.id   AF-A0A8J4EIB0-F1
#
_cell.length_a   1.000
_cell.length_b   1.000
_cell.length_c   1.000
_cell.angle_alpha   90.00
_cell.angle_beta   90.00
_cell.angle_gamma   90.00
#
_symmetry.space_group_name_H-M   'P 1'
#
loop_
_entity.id
_entity.type
_entity.pdbx_description
1 polymer ?
#
loop_
_entity_poly.entity_id
_entity_poly.type
_entity_poly.pdbx_seq_one_letter_code
_entity_poly.pdbx_strand_id
1 'polypeptide(L)'
;MAEERADLSRMVDDIVRAAWAEEHWWPDPDMRASLDGLTADDPKSVAVGMSYLWNDFIEYPNVFKATVPAVRYVLALLDRKVGGDAMVRSPDGRLRPLRGHLLTWLSGVADAVGDVRVGEFVELVGFSPLTSPTSVWHAVRRLRPRMYAAAAAFLDDPHPGVRQEAITAAVVLVRVPELAVHRQHVAAAARGFLDACTDPVRRQSAEEAFQELSPTYLADEPVPEQPESDVMH
;
A
#
# COMPACT_ATOMS: atom_id res chain seq x y z
N MET A 1 10.25 -8.34 22.11
CA MET A 1 8.85 -8.55 22.53
C MET A 1 8.20 -7.34 23.21
N ALA A 2 8.56 -6.97 24.46
CA ALA A 2 7.91 -5.84 25.15
C ALA A 2 8.19 -4.47 24.51
N GLU A 3 9.44 -4.21 24.13
CA GLU A 3 9.85 -2.97 23.48
C GLU A 3 9.26 -2.81 22.06
N GLU A 4 9.22 -3.89 21.29
CA GLU A 4 8.58 -3.91 19.95
C GLU A 4 7.08 -3.63 20.04
N ARG A 5 6.39 -4.18 21.05
CA ARG A 5 4.97 -3.95 21.27
C ARG A 5 4.69 -2.51 21.69
N ALA A 6 5.54 -1.93 22.56
CA ALA A 6 5.46 -0.53 22.93
C ALA A 6 5.67 0.39 21.71
N ASP A 7 6.58 0.02 20.82
CA ASP A 7 6.81 0.77 19.59
C ASP A 7 5.62 0.75 18.63
N LEU A 8 5.02 -0.42 18.37
CA LEU A 8 3.80 -0.52 17.55
C LEU A 8 2.64 0.29 18.16
N SER A 9 2.49 0.26 19.48
CA SER A 9 1.45 1.03 20.16
C SER A 9 1.63 2.54 19.97
N ARG A 10 2.87 3.06 20.03
CA ARG A 10 3.16 4.47 19.70
C ARG A 10 2.85 4.81 18.25
N MET A 11 3.08 3.88 17.32
CA MET A 11 2.71 4.09 15.92
C MET A 11 1.19 4.19 15.74
N VAL A 12 0.41 3.38 16.48
CA VAL A 12 -1.05 3.52 16.55
C VAL A 12 -1.45 4.87 17.14
N ASP A 13 -0.74 5.38 18.17
CA ASP A 13 -0.97 6.73 18.70
C ASP A 13 -0.81 7.81 17.62
N ASP A 14 0.21 7.68 16.78
CA ASP A 14 0.48 8.61 15.69
C ASP A 14 -0.61 8.56 14.60
N ILE A 15 -1.14 7.37 14.30
CA ILE A 15 -2.29 7.20 13.40
C ILE A 15 -3.51 7.92 13.96
N VAL A 16 -3.86 7.62 15.21
CA VAL A 16 -5.02 8.21 15.91
C VAL A 16 -4.88 9.73 15.96
N ARG A 17 -3.71 10.25 16.35
CA ARG A 17 -3.46 11.70 16.40
C ARG A 17 -3.63 12.36 15.03
N ALA A 18 -3.10 11.76 13.97
CA ALA A 18 -3.25 12.28 12.62
C ALA A 18 -4.71 12.28 12.14
N ALA A 19 -5.49 11.29 12.57
CA ALA A 19 -6.90 11.20 12.24
C ALA A 19 -7.74 12.29 12.90
N TRP A 20 -7.57 12.51 14.22
CA TRP A 20 -8.28 13.57 14.94
C TRP A 20 -7.88 14.99 14.51
N ALA A 21 -6.75 15.15 13.83
CA ALA A 21 -6.31 16.41 13.24
C ALA A 21 -6.90 16.68 11.83
N GLU A 22 -7.69 15.74 11.30
CA GLU A 22 -8.35 15.90 10.01
C GLU A 22 -9.70 16.59 10.17
N GLU A 23 -9.86 17.75 9.54
CA GLU A 23 -11.07 18.57 9.68
C GLU A 23 -12.28 18.02 8.92
N HIS A 24 -12.07 17.00 8.06
CA HIS A 24 -13.11 16.41 7.20
C HIS A 24 -13.21 14.88 7.33
N TRP A 25 -12.55 14.28 8.33
CA TRP A 25 -12.64 12.84 8.62
C TRP A 25 -12.89 12.57 10.10
N TRP A 26 -13.94 11.79 10.38
CA TRP A 26 -14.44 11.53 11.72
C TRP A 26 -13.92 10.15 12.10
N PRO A 27 -12.80 10.05 12.84
CA PRO A 27 -12.23 8.75 13.18
C PRO A 27 -13.22 7.93 13.99
N ASP A 28 -13.27 6.64 13.69
CA ASP A 28 -13.98 5.67 14.51
C ASP A 28 -13.42 5.71 15.95
N PRO A 29 -14.27 5.87 16.99
CA PRO A 29 -13.81 5.80 18.39
C PRO A 29 -13.06 4.49 18.71
N ASP A 30 -13.33 3.40 17.98
CA ASP A 30 -12.69 2.10 18.15
C ASP A 30 -11.42 1.93 17.31
N MET A 31 -10.97 2.96 16.57
CA MET A 31 -9.77 2.95 15.70
C MET A 31 -8.57 2.27 16.36
N ARG A 32 -8.25 2.66 17.59
CA ARG A 32 -7.12 2.09 18.33
C ARG A 32 -7.28 0.59 18.54
N ALA A 33 -8.43 0.18 19.07
CA ALA A 33 -8.71 -1.22 19.37
C ALA A 33 -8.66 -2.08 18.10
N SER A 34 -9.19 -1.55 16.98
CA SER A 34 -9.13 -2.19 15.67
C SER A 34 -7.68 -2.37 15.20
N LEU A 35 -6.86 -1.31 15.23
CA LEU A 35 -5.46 -1.38 14.79
C LEU A 35 -4.57 -2.25 15.70
N ASP A 36 -4.82 -2.25 17.01
CA ASP A 36 -4.16 -3.14 17.97
C ASP A 36 -4.50 -4.62 17.67
N GLY A 37 -5.71 -4.87 17.15
CA GLY A 37 -6.19 -6.19 16.72
C GLY A 37 -5.31 -6.86 15.66
N LEU A 38 -4.57 -6.10 14.85
CA LEU A 38 -3.62 -6.65 13.86
C LEU A 38 -2.43 -7.39 14.48
N THR A 39 -2.15 -7.11 15.75
CA THR A 39 -1.07 -7.76 16.52
C THR A 39 -1.58 -8.83 17.48
N ALA A 40 -2.89 -9.07 17.50
CA ALA A 40 -3.50 -10.06 18.37
C ALA A 40 -3.31 -11.48 17.83
N ASP A 41 -3.31 -12.45 18.74
CA ASP A 41 -3.30 -13.88 18.39
C ASP A 41 -4.67 -14.36 17.88
N ASP A 42 -5.76 -13.62 18.18
CA ASP A 42 -7.12 -13.95 17.75
C ASP A 42 -7.35 -13.57 16.28
N PRO A 43 -7.61 -14.54 15.37
CA PRO A 43 -7.86 -14.24 13.96
C PRO A 43 -9.04 -13.31 13.70
N LYS A 44 -10.03 -13.27 14.61
CA LYS A 44 -11.15 -12.32 14.49
C LYS A 44 -10.70 -10.89 14.74
N SER A 45 -9.92 -10.64 15.78
CA SER A 45 -9.31 -9.33 16.03
C SER A 45 -8.43 -8.88 14.85
N VAL A 46 -7.65 -9.80 14.26
CA VAL A 46 -6.84 -9.49 13.08
C VAL A 46 -7.72 -9.14 11.87
N ALA A 47 -8.82 -9.86 11.66
CA ALA A 47 -9.75 -9.57 10.56
C ALA A 47 -10.45 -8.21 10.74
N VAL A 48 -10.84 -7.84 11.97
CA VAL A 48 -11.39 -6.52 12.28
C VAL A 48 -10.38 -5.42 11.99
N GLY A 49 -9.15 -5.56 12.48
CA GLY A 49 -8.07 -4.60 12.21
C GLY A 49 -7.72 -4.50 10.73
N MET A 50 -7.80 -5.60 9.98
CA MET A 50 -7.61 -5.59 8.52
C MET A 50 -8.72 -4.85 7.80
N SER A 51 -9.97 -5.04 8.24
CA SER A 51 -11.14 -4.37 7.65
C SER A 51 -11.05 -2.86 7.88
N TYR A 52 -10.59 -2.46 9.07
CA TYR A 52 -10.32 -1.06 9.42
C TYR A 52 -9.26 -0.42 8.50
N LEU A 53 -8.12 -1.09 8.31
CA LEU A 53 -7.09 -0.61 7.37
C LEU A 53 -7.65 -0.37 5.96
N TRP A 54 -8.57 -1.23 5.50
CA TRP A 54 -9.07 -1.18 4.12
C TRP A 54 -10.08 -0.06 3.86
N ASN A 55 -10.86 0.32 4.87
CA ASN A 55 -12.01 1.21 4.67
C ASN A 55 -11.73 2.66 5.06
N ASP A 56 -10.81 2.90 6.00
CA ASP A 56 -10.78 4.17 6.72
C ASP A 56 -9.65 5.13 6.31
N PHE A 57 -8.66 4.68 5.52
CA PHE A 57 -7.48 5.49 5.16
C PHE A 57 -7.53 6.07 3.74
N ILE A 58 -8.29 5.43 2.86
CA ILE A 58 -8.43 5.81 1.46
C ILE A 58 -9.92 5.70 1.12
N GLU A 59 -10.53 6.81 0.78
CA GLU A 59 -11.90 6.86 0.26
C GLU A 59 -11.83 7.53 -1.09
N TYR A 60 -12.02 6.79 -2.19
CA TYR A 60 -11.83 7.35 -3.52
C TYR A 60 -12.60 8.66 -3.73
N PRO A 61 -11.95 9.74 -4.21
CA PRO A 61 -10.55 9.82 -4.65
C PRO A 61 -9.59 10.39 -3.59
N ASN A 62 -9.99 10.47 -2.32
CA ASN A 62 -9.27 11.06 -1.21
C ASN A 62 -8.26 10.13 -0.53
N VAL A 63 -7.17 10.73 -0.04
CA VAL A 63 -6.17 10.12 0.83
C VAL A 63 -6.10 10.96 2.10
N PHE A 64 -6.34 10.36 3.27
CA PHE A 64 -6.41 11.09 4.55
C PHE A 64 -5.04 11.21 5.23
N LYS A 65 -4.83 12.23 6.09
CA LYS A 65 -3.54 12.46 6.77
C LYS A 65 -3.01 11.25 7.53
N ALA A 66 -3.89 10.44 8.12
CA ALA A 66 -3.47 9.25 8.85
C ALA A 66 -2.92 8.12 7.98
N THR A 67 -3.05 8.20 6.65
CA THR A 67 -2.46 7.23 5.73
C THR A 67 -0.95 7.20 5.83
N VAL A 68 -0.28 8.34 6.08
CA VAL A 68 1.18 8.39 6.24
C VAL A 68 1.66 7.58 7.45
N PRO A 69 1.18 7.81 8.69
CA PRO A 69 1.54 6.97 9.82
C PRO A 69 1.03 5.53 9.68
N ALA A 70 -0.12 5.29 9.02
CA ALA A 70 -0.62 3.93 8.77
C ALA A 70 0.32 3.14 7.85
N VAL A 71 0.86 3.75 6.78
CA VAL A 71 1.88 3.12 5.93
C VAL A 71 3.10 2.76 6.75
N ARG A 72 3.59 3.65 7.61
CA ARG A 72 4.73 3.36 8.47
C ARG A 72 4.45 2.19 9.40
N TYR A 73 3.26 2.14 10.01
CA TYR A 73 2.85 1.05 10.88
C TYR A 73 2.81 -0.29 10.12
N VAL A 74 2.21 -0.33 8.93
CA VAL A 74 2.17 -1.54 8.10
C VAL A 74 3.57 -1.99 7.67
N LEU A 75 4.47 -1.05 7.33
CA LEU A 75 5.86 -1.38 7.04
C LEU A 75 6.56 -2.03 8.25
N ALA A 76 6.30 -1.54 9.47
CA ALA A 76 6.85 -2.14 10.69
C ALA A 76 6.25 -3.53 10.99
N LEU A 77 4.96 -3.75 10.72
CA LEU A 77 4.32 -5.07 10.83
C LEU A 77 4.94 -6.08 9.87
N LEU A 78 5.21 -5.66 8.62
CA LEU A 78 5.86 -6.49 7.61
C LEU A 78 7.31 -6.83 7.97
N ASP A 79 8.10 -5.83 8.38
CA ASP A 79 9.49 -6.01 8.82
C ASP A 79 9.60 -7.04 9.96
N ARG A 80 8.67 -6.95 10.93
CA ARG A 80 8.60 -7.86 12.08
C ARG A 80 7.90 -9.18 11.79
N LYS A 81 7.35 -9.36 10.59
CA LYS A 81 6.58 -10.54 10.17
C LYS A 81 5.45 -10.90 11.16
N VAL A 82 4.75 -9.87 11.66
CA VAL A 82 3.64 -10.04 12.61
C VAL A 82 2.58 -10.97 12.03
N GLY A 83 2.02 -11.83 12.89
CA GLY A 83 1.03 -12.85 12.51
C GLY A 83 1.63 -14.14 11.93
N GLY A 84 2.93 -14.19 11.64
CA GLY A 84 3.60 -15.40 11.15
C GLY A 84 2.89 -16.01 9.93
N ASP A 85 2.66 -17.32 9.96
CA ASP A 85 1.95 -18.09 8.93
C ASP A 85 0.46 -18.32 9.25
N ALA A 86 -0.08 -17.67 10.28
CA ALA A 86 -1.50 -17.78 10.60
C ALA A 86 -2.36 -17.24 9.45
N MET A 87 -3.29 -18.06 8.97
CA MET A 87 -4.15 -17.72 7.84
C MET A 87 -5.31 -16.86 8.32
N VAL A 88 -5.49 -15.71 7.68
CA VAL A 88 -6.57 -14.76 7.97
C VAL A 88 -7.42 -14.57 6.71
N ARG A 89 -8.73 -14.46 6.88
CA ARG A 89 -9.65 -14.12 5.78
C ARG A 89 -9.83 -12.61 5.73
N SER A 90 -9.57 -12.01 4.57
CA SER A 90 -9.78 -10.58 4.31
C SER A 90 -11.22 -10.25 3.91
N PRO A 91 -11.57 -8.94 3.89
CA PRO A 91 -12.83 -8.46 3.33
C PRO A 91 -13.08 -8.90 1.87
N ASP A 92 -12.03 -9.03 1.05
CA ASP A 92 -12.13 -9.55 -0.33
C ASP A 92 -12.39 -11.08 -0.41
N GLY A 93 -12.54 -11.74 0.75
CA GLY A 93 -12.82 -13.16 0.89
C GLY A 93 -11.60 -14.08 0.75
N ARG A 94 -10.41 -13.57 0.43
CA ARG A 94 -9.20 -14.39 0.25
C ARG A 94 -8.63 -14.88 1.58
N LEU A 95 -8.13 -16.11 1.60
CA LEU A 95 -7.46 -16.72 2.75
C LEU A 95 -5.95 -16.77 2.49
N ARG A 96 -5.18 -15.99 3.25
CA ARG A 96 -3.70 -15.91 3.16
C ARG A 96 -3.11 -15.42 4.49
N PRO A 97 -1.78 -15.55 4.71
CA PRO A 97 -1.13 -14.97 5.87
C PRO A 97 -1.31 -13.46 5.94
N LEU A 98 -1.26 -12.89 7.15
CA LEU A 98 -1.43 -11.45 7.39
C LEU A 98 -0.54 -10.58 6.48
N ARG A 99 0.73 -10.96 6.33
CA ARG A 99 1.69 -10.29 5.45
C ARG A 99 1.22 -10.16 3.99
N GLY A 100 0.47 -11.14 3.48
CA GLY A 100 -0.11 -11.06 2.13
C GLY A 100 -1.16 -9.94 2.03
N HIS A 101 -2.05 -9.84 3.02
CA HIS A 101 -3.06 -8.77 3.06
C HIS A 101 -2.44 -7.38 3.22
N LEU A 102 -1.42 -7.27 4.06
CA LEU A 102 -0.67 -6.01 4.25
C LEU A 102 0.01 -5.55 2.96
N LEU A 103 0.55 -6.49 2.16
CA LEU A 103 1.11 -6.19 0.84
C LEU A 103 0.04 -5.74 -0.15
N THR A 104 -1.13 -6.38 -0.18
CA THR A 104 -2.26 -5.92 -0.99
C THR A 104 -2.67 -4.50 -0.58
N TRP A 105 -2.72 -4.20 0.72
CA TRP A 105 -3.05 -2.86 1.21
C TRP A 105 -2.02 -1.81 0.78
N LEU A 106 -0.72 -2.12 0.89
CA LEU A 106 0.35 -1.23 0.40
C LEU A 106 0.25 -0.99 -1.11
N SER A 107 -0.10 -2.01 -1.89
CA SER A 107 -0.36 -1.86 -3.32
C SER A 107 -1.50 -0.88 -3.59
N GLY A 108 -2.61 -1.00 -2.86
CA GLY A 108 -3.75 -0.10 -2.96
C GLY A 108 -3.39 1.35 -2.59
N VAL A 109 -2.59 1.54 -1.53
CA VAL A 109 -2.08 2.87 -1.15
C VAL A 109 -1.17 3.45 -2.23
N ALA A 110 -0.27 2.65 -2.80
CA ALA A 110 0.63 3.10 -3.85
C ALA A 110 -0.12 3.49 -5.13
N ASP A 111 -1.15 2.72 -5.50
CA ASP A 111 -2.04 3.01 -6.63
C ASP A 111 -2.86 4.28 -6.39
N ALA A 112 -3.43 4.44 -5.18
CA ALA A 112 -4.24 5.59 -4.81
C ALA A 112 -3.52 6.93 -4.97
N VAL A 113 -2.19 6.94 -4.81
CA VAL A 113 -1.35 8.13 -5.07
C VAL A 113 -0.58 8.05 -6.39
N GLY A 114 -0.91 7.11 -7.27
CA GLY A 114 -0.35 6.93 -8.62
C GLY A 114 -0.69 8.09 -9.56
N ASP A 115 -0.01 8.18 -10.70
CA ASP A 115 -0.20 9.28 -11.64
C ASP A 115 -1.59 9.22 -12.32
N VAL A 116 -2.10 8.02 -12.61
CA VAL A 116 -3.49 7.82 -13.08
C VAL A 116 -4.50 8.40 -12.08
N ARG A 117 -4.40 8.05 -10.79
CA ARG A 117 -5.33 8.53 -9.76
C ARG A 117 -5.20 10.03 -9.50
N VAL A 118 -4.00 10.58 -9.63
CA VAL A 118 -3.80 12.03 -9.61
C VAL A 118 -4.51 12.70 -10.79
N GLY A 119 -4.42 12.13 -11.99
CA GLY A 119 -5.14 12.60 -13.18
C GLY A 119 -6.65 12.59 -12.97
N GLU A 120 -7.22 11.48 -12.51
CA GLU A 120 -8.65 11.36 -12.19
C GLU A 120 -9.10 12.38 -11.13
N PHE A 121 -8.29 12.60 -10.09
CA PHE A 121 -8.56 13.62 -9.08
C PHE A 121 -8.58 15.03 -9.70
N VAL A 122 -7.58 15.36 -10.54
CA VAL A 122 -7.52 16.66 -11.25
C VAL A 122 -8.75 16.86 -12.14
N GLU A 123 -9.17 15.84 -12.87
CA GLU A 123 -10.38 15.89 -13.71
C GLU A 123 -11.63 16.15 -12.87
N LEU A 124 -11.72 15.54 -11.68
CA LEU A 124 -12.89 15.68 -10.81
C LEU A 124 -12.97 17.04 -10.10
N VAL A 125 -11.85 17.53 -9.55
CA VAL A 125 -11.85 18.71 -8.66
C VAL A 125 -11.19 19.96 -9.26
N GLY A 126 -10.52 19.83 -10.41
CA GLY A 126 -9.93 20.96 -11.14
C GLY A 126 -8.56 21.44 -10.63
N PHE A 127 -7.93 20.74 -9.68
CA PHE A 127 -6.58 21.06 -9.21
C PHE A 127 -5.81 19.79 -8.81
N SER A 128 -4.47 19.87 -8.85
CA SER A 128 -3.61 18.75 -8.47
C SER A 128 -3.52 18.60 -6.96
N PRO A 129 -3.68 17.39 -6.39
CA PRO A 129 -3.42 17.15 -4.98
C PRO A 129 -1.92 17.22 -4.64
N LEU A 130 -1.06 17.39 -5.65
CA LEU A 130 0.39 17.53 -5.54
C LEU A 130 0.86 19.00 -5.59
N THR A 131 -0.02 19.98 -5.76
CA THR A 131 0.37 21.40 -5.82
C THR A 131 1.11 21.87 -4.56
N SER A 132 0.78 21.30 -3.40
CA SER A 132 1.49 21.60 -2.15
C SER A 132 2.50 20.49 -1.82
N PRO A 133 3.81 20.80 -1.63
CA PRO A 133 4.82 19.79 -1.25
C PRO A 133 4.58 19.20 0.15
N THR A 134 3.75 19.87 0.95
CA THR A 134 3.30 19.41 2.27
C THR A 134 2.00 18.60 2.20
N SER A 135 1.44 18.35 1.01
CA SER A 135 0.22 17.54 0.88
C SER A 135 0.45 16.09 1.32
N VAL A 136 -0.62 15.46 1.79
CA VAL A 136 -0.60 14.05 2.19
C VAL A 136 -0.22 13.13 1.03
N TRP A 137 -0.63 13.47 -0.20
CA TRP A 137 -0.27 12.72 -1.40
C TRP A 137 1.24 12.71 -1.62
N HIS A 138 1.89 13.87 -1.54
CA HIS A 138 3.35 13.97 -1.57
C HIS A 138 4.00 13.17 -0.43
N ALA A 139 3.45 13.26 0.78
CA ALA A 139 3.98 12.55 1.93
C ALA A 139 3.92 11.02 1.79
N VAL A 140 2.84 10.47 1.19
CA VAL A 140 2.71 9.05 0.88
C VAL A 140 3.65 8.67 -0.28
N ARG A 141 3.73 9.48 -1.36
CA ARG A 141 4.66 9.22 -2.48
C ARG A 141 6.11 9.09 -2.01
N ARG A 142 6.56 9.91 -1.06
CA ARG A 142 7.90 9.81 -0.45
C ARG A 142 8.19 8.49 0.26
N LEU A 143 7.17 7.67 0.57
CA LEU A 143 7.33 6.36 1.17
C LEU A 143 7.50 5.23 0.16
N ARG A 144 7.28 5.48 -1.15
CA ARG A 144 7.37 4.46 -2.21
C ARG A 144 8.66 3.63 -2.18
N PRO A 145 9.87 4.20 -1.99
CA PRO A 145 11.08 3.37 -1.88
C PRO A 145 11.05 2.39 -0.70
N ARG A 146 10.46 2.78 0.43
CA ARG A 146 10.33 1.91 1.61
C ARG A 146 9.24 0.84 1.40
N MET A 147 8.15 1.20 0.73
CA MET A 147 7.11 0.25 0.31
C MET A 147 7.67 -0.79 -0.66
N TYR A 148 8.51 -0.36 -1.62
CA TYR A 148 9.17 -1.26 -2.56
C TYR A 148 10.14 -2.19 -1.84
N ALA A 149 10.98 -1.66 -0.94
CA ALA A 149 11.89 -2.49 -0.15
C ALA A 149 11.14 -3.56 0.67
N ALA A 150 10.01 -3.18 1.28
CA ALA A 150 9.16 -4.14 1.98
C ALA A 150 8.57 -5.20 1.04
N ALA A 151 8.01 -4.82 -0.12
CA ALA A 151 7.48 -5.76 -1.09
C ALA A 151 8.56 -6.71 -1.64
N ALA A 152 9.74 -6.17 -1.98
CA ALA A 152 10.88 -6.92 -2.49
C ALA A 152 11.33 -8.03 -1.52
N ALA A 153 11.27 -7.78 -0.20
CA ALA A 153 11.62 -8.77 0.82
C ALA A 153 10.72 -10.03 0.82
N PHE A 154 9.56 -9.97 0.16
CA PHE A 154 8.59 -11.07 0.08
C PHE A 154 8.42 -11.68 -1.32
N LEU A 155 9.24 -11.28 -2.30
CA LEU A 155 9.17 -11.84 -3.66
C LEU A 155 9.45 -13.35 -3.69
N ASP A 156 10.30 -13.83 -2.78
CA ASP A 156 10.66 -15.25 -2.61
C ASP A 156 10.00 -15.90 -1.38
N ASP A 157 8.92 -15.31 -0.83
CA ASP A 157 8.23 -15.85 0.35
C ASP A 157 7.81 -17.33 0.12
N PRO A 158 7.90 -18.23 1.10
CA PRO A 158 7.50 -19.63 0.92
C PRO A 158 6.01 -19.78 0.55
N HIS A 159 5.15 -18.88 1.01
CA HIS A 159 3.71 -18.95 0.75
C HIS A 159 3.36 -18.31 -0.62
N PRO A 160 2.75 -19.06 -1.56
CA PRO A 160 2.48 -18.57 -2.92
C PRO A 160 1.53 -17.36 -2.94
N GLY A 161 0.53 -17.33 -2.05
CA GLY A 161 -0.36 -16.19 -1.90
C GLY A 161 0.27 -14.96 -1.26
N VAL A 162 1.50 -15.05 -0.73
CA VAL A 162 2.26 -13.87 -0.27
C VAL A 162 3.17 -13.39 -1.39
N ARG A 163 3.86 -14.30 -2.10
CA ARG A 163 4.65 -13.97 -3.30
C ARG A 163 3.83 -13.21 -4.34
N GLN A 164 2.61 -13.68 -4.61
CA GLN A 164 1.73 -13.02 -5.57
C GLN A 164 1.46 -11.56 -5.16
N GLU A 165 1.10 -11.29 -3.91
CA GLU A 165 0.80 -9.93 -3.45
C GLU A 165 2.04 -9.05 -3.37
N ALA A 166 3.20 -9.65 -3.06
CA ALA A 166 4.50 -8.97 -3.13
C ALA A 166 4.82 -8.54 -4.57
N ILE A 167 4.60 -9.42 -5.55
CA ILE A 167 4.78 -9.12 -6.98
C ILE A 167 3.81 -8.02 -7.40
N THR A 168 2.53 -8.12 -7.07
CA THR A 168 1.51 -7.10 -7.41
C THR A 168 1.90 -5.73 -6.83
N ALA A 169 2.25 -5.66 -5.54
CA ALA A 169 2.67 -4.41 -4.91
C ALA A 169 3.95 -3.85 -5.57
N ALA A 170 4.93 -4.71 -5.86
CA ALA A 170 6.17 -4.31 -6.50
C ALA A 170 5.93 -3.78 -7.92
N VAL A 171 5.04 -4.40 -8.70
CA VAL A 171 4.66 -3.95 -10.06
C VAL A 171 4.12 -2.53 -10.02
N VAL A 172 3.13 -2.25 -9.16
CA VAL A 172 2.56 -0.90 -8.99
C VAL A 172 3.65 0.11 -8.65
N LEU A 173 4.56 -0.25 -7.73
CA LEU A 173 5.62 0.65 -7.27
C LEU A 173 6.69 0.93 -8.32
N VAL A 174 7.01 0.00 -9.23
CA VAL A 174 8.03 0.21 -10.28
C VAL A 174 7.49 0.89 -11.54
N ARG A 175 6.19 1.23 -11.60
CA ARG A 175 5.62 2.05 -12.68
C ARG A 175 6.25 3.45 -12.69
N VAL A 176 6.60 4.00 -11.54
CA VAL A 176 7.16 5.35 -11.43
C VAL A 176 8.65 5.42 -11.80
N PRO A 177 9.13 6.54 -12.39
CA PRO A 177 10.51 6.64 -12.88
C PRO A 177 11.59 6.37 -11.82
N GLU A 178 11.38 6.85 -10.60
CA GLU A 178 12.29 6.71 -9.46
C GLU A 178 12.57 5.25 -9.06
N LEU A 179 11.64 4.33 -9.34
CA LEU A 179 11.77 2.90 -9.02
C LEU A 179 11.88 2.02 -10.27
N ALA A 180 11.90 2.61 -11.47
CA ALA A 180 11.95 1.88 -12.73
C ALA A 180 13.21 1.01 -12.87
N VAL A 181 14.31 1.35 -12.18
CA VAL A 181 15.55 0.56 -12.12
C VAL A 181 15.31 -0.87 -11.62
N HIS A 182 14.23 -1.08 -10.86
CA HIS A 182 13.90 -2.38 -10.28
C HIS A 182 13.01 -3.26 -11.16
N ARG A 183 12.50 -2.77 -12.31
CA ARG A 183 11.56 -3.50 -13.18
C ARG A 183 12.06 -4.88 -13.59
N GLN A 184 13.34 -5.00 -13.93
CA GLN A 184 13.93 -6.30 -14.33
C GLN A 184 13.92 -7.32 -13.20
N HIS A 185 14.18 -6.89 -11.96
CA HIS A 185 14.13 -7.76 -10.80
C HIS A 185 12.71 -8.26 -10.53
N VAL A 186 11.73 -7.36 -10.57
CA VAL A 186 10.30 -7.71 -10.39
C VAL A 186 9.82 -8.64 -11.51
N ALA A 187 10.21 -8.36 -12.77
CA ALA A 187 9.84 -9.20 -13.91
C ALA A 187 10.43 -10.63 -13.78
N ALA A 188 11.66 -10.77 -13.29
CA ALA A 188 12.26 -12.07 -13.03
C ALA A 188 11.48 -12.85 -11.95
N ALA A 189 11.11 -12.19 -10.85
CA ALA A 189 10.30 -12.79 -9.79
C ALA A 189 8.91 -13.23 -10.28
N ALA A 190 8.23 -12.37 -11.05
CA ALA A 190 6.94 -12.67 -11.66
C ALA A 190 7.01 -13.87 -12.61
N ARG A 191 8.04 -13.94 -13.45
CA ARG A 191 8.26 -15.10 -14.34
C ARG A 191 8.50 -16.38 -13.55
N GLY A 192 9.37 -16.35 -12.54
CA GLY A 192 9.61 -17.50 -11.67
C GLY A 192 8.34 -17.97 -10.96
N PHE A 193 7.48 -17.04 -10.53
CA PHE A 193 6.17 -17.37 -9.98
C PHE A 193 5.25 -18.04 -11.01
N LEU A 194 5.16 -17.50 -12.22
CA LEU A 194 4.34 -18.08 -13.30
C LEU A 194 4.78 -19.49 -13.69
N ASP A 195 6.08 -19.75 -13.73
CA ASP A 195 6.62 -21.06 -14.06
C ASP A 195 6.29 -22.11 -12.98
N ALA A 196 6.22 -21.70 -11.72
CA ALA A 196 5.92 -22.58 -10.58
C ALA A 196 4.43 -22.66 -10.22
N CYS A 197 3.60 -21.71 -10.65
CA CYS A 197 2.20 -21.60 -10.22
C CYS A 197 1.29 -22.53 -11.02
N THR A 198 0.70 -23.50 -10.33
CA THR A 198 -0.29 -24.44 -10.88
C THR A 198 -1.74 -23.98 -10.67
N ASP A 199 -1.96 -22.93 -9.87
CA ASP A 199 -3.30 -22.36 -9.64
C ASP A 199 -3.66 -21.39 -10.78
N PRO A 200 -4.73 -21.66 -11.56
CA PRO A 200 -5.07 -20.86 -12.73
C PRO A 200 -5.50 -19.44 -12.38
N VAL A 201 -6.14 -19.21 -11.24
CA VAL A 201 -6.59 -17.86 -10.83
C VAL A 201 -5.38 -17.00 -10.46
N ARG A 202 -4.45 -17.56 -9.68
CA ARG A 202 -3.21 -16.85 -9.32
C ARG A 202 -2.32 -16.61 -10.53
N ARG A 203 -2.30 -17.57 -11.46
CA ARG A 203 -1.56 -17.46 -12.71
C ARG A 203 -2.07 -16.30 -13.56
N GLN A 204 -3.39 -16.19 -13.76
CA GLN A 204 -3.97 -15.08 -14.52
C GLN A 204 -3.60 -13.71 -13.93
N SER A 205 -3.76 -13.52 -12.62
CA SER A 205 -3.39 -12.25 -11.98
C SER A 205 -1.90 -11.91 -12.12
N ALA A 206 -1.02 -12.92 -12.08
CA ALA A 206 0.41 -12.72 -12.29
C ALA A 206 0.75 -12.44 -13.77
N GLU A 207 0.00 -12.98 -14.73
CA GLU A 207 0.15 -12.66 -16.16
C GLU A 207 -0.23 -11.21 -16.43
N GLU A 208 -1.33 -10.72 -15.86
CA GLU A 208 -1.76 -9.31 -15.95
C GLU A 208 -0.67 -8.38 -15.40
N ALA A 209 -0.19 -8.65 -14.17
CA ALA A 209 0.89 -7.88 -13.57
C ALA A 209 2.20 -7.94 -14.38
N PHE A 210 2.49 -9.06 -15.04
CA PHE A 210 3.67 -9.21 -15.89
C PHE A 210 3.56 -8.41 -17.19
N GLN A 211 2.38 -8.29 -17.79
CA GLN A 211 2.18 -7.47 -18.98
C GLN A 211 2.47 -5.99 -18.72
N GLU A 212 2.13 -5.50 -17.54
CA GLU A 212 2.41 -4.13 -17.12
C GLU A 212 3.91 -3.83 -16.94
N LEU A 213 4.75 -4.87 -16.79
CA LEU A 213 6.20 -4.75 -16.72
C LEU A 213 6.87 -4.79 -18.10
N SER A 214 6.10 -5.03 -19.18
CA SER A 214 6.65 -5.07 -20.54
C SER A 214 7.22 -3.70 -20.94
N PRO A 215 8.36 -3.62 -21.64
CA PRO A 215 8.89 -2.36 -22.16
C PRO A 215 7.97 -1.66 -23.17
N THR A 216 6.95 -2.34 -23.67
CA THR A 216 5.87 -1.75 -24.50
C THR A 216 4.73 -1.16 -23.68
N TYR A 217 4.71 -1.38 -22.36
CA TYR A 217 3.78 -0.71 -21.46
C TYR A 217 4.23 0.74 -21.32
N LEU A 218 3.42 1.67 -21.83
CA LEU A 218 3.61 3.08 -21.57
C LEU A 218 3.42 3.28 -20.07
N ALA A 219 4.53 3.44 -19.34
CA ALA A 219 4.46 3.88 -17.95
C ALA A 219 3.63 5.16 -17.91
N ASP A 220 2.77 5.29 -16.90
CA ASP A 220 1.90 6.45 -16.72
C ASP A 220 2.68 7.74 -16.98
N GLU A 221 2.26 8.53 -17.96
CA GLU A 221 2.87 9.84 -18.20
C GLU A 221 2.66 10.66 -16.93
N PRO A 222 3.73 11.24 -16.34
CA PRO A 222 3.57 12.07 -15.16
C PRO A 222 2.65 13.24 -15.52
N VAL A 223 1.60 13.44 -14.72
CA VAL A 223 0.75 14.62 -14.86
C VAL A 223 1.66 15.86 -14.73
N PRO A 224 1.70 16.75 -15.74
CA PRO A 224 2.56 17.92 -15.67
C PRO A 224 2.23 18.72 -14.42
N GLU A 225 3.26 19.03 -13.61
CA GLU A 225 3.13 20.06 -12.59
C GLU A 225 2.76 21.35 -13.32
N GLN A 226 1.58 21.91 -13.05
CA GLN A 226 1.19 23.17 -13.67
C GLN A 226 2.28 24.21 -13.35
N PRO A 227 2.75 24.98 -14.34
CA PRO A 227 3.74 26.00 -14.09
C PRO A 227 3.19 26.97 -13.04
N GLU A 228 4.02 27.32 -12.06
CA GLU A 228 3.75 28.40 -11.12
C GLU A 228 3.22 29.58 -11.94
N SER A 229 1.94 29.91 -11.76
CA SER A 229 1.38 31.11 -12.33
C SER A 229 2.14 32.27 -11.72
N ASP A 230 3.02 32.87 -12.52
CA ASP A 230 3.60 34.18 -12.24
C ASP A 230 2.47 35.11 -11.83
N VAL A 231 2.39 35.38 -10.52
CA VAL A 231 1.54 36.41 -9.96
C VAL A 231 2.13 37.72 -10.44
N MET A 232 1.65 38.17 -11.59
CA MET A 232 1.92 39.50 -12.11
C MET A 232 1.31 40.52 -11.13
N HIS A 233 2.20 41.21 -10.41
CA HIS A 233 1.90 42.41 -9.63
C HIS A 233 1.52 43.60 -10.52
#